data_AF-K9VX94-F1
#
_entry.id   AF-K9VX94-F1
#
_cell.length_a   1.000
_cell.length_b   1.000
_cell.length_c   1.000
_cell.angle_alpha   90.00
_cell.angle_beta   90.00
_cell.angle_gamma   90.00
#
_symmetry.space_group_name_H-M   'P 1'
#
loop_
_entity.id
_entity.type
_entity.pdbx_description
1 polymer ?
#
loop_
_entity_poly.entity_id
_entity_poly.type
_entity_poly.pdbx_seq_one_letter_code
_entity_poly.pdbx_strand_id
1 'polypeptide(L)'
;MASKLQPINRNPPPNNRQLLILLGLFLGFIVSILWIVGLIANSLIWVIPPSVEQQLGAVIVPAYEKLAQPSPTQDTLNQLLNRLETKLPPEQKQQRDYQILYIPQPTVNALALPGDRIIIFAGLLDQVESENELMMILGHELGHFANRDHLRGLGYQILVQVAFSYFFGDTGWWSSSVASGVEAVTKAQFSQSQETQADQFGLNLLQSTYGHVAGATDFFTRLNQQRNLDIAFLASHPAPGKRVVELQRLIKELNYTTKERSPLPKAIANLKS
;
A
#
# COMPACT_ATOMS: atom_id res chain seq x y z
N MET A 1 30.36 -18.13 -76.54
CA MET A 1 30.66 -17.75 -75.14
C MET A 1 29.40 -17.96 -74.31
N ALA A 2 29.32 -19.07 -73.56
CA ALA A 2 28.16 -19.34 -72.71
C ALA A 2 28.33 -18.59 -71.38
N SER A 3 27.56 -17.51 -71.21
CA SER A 3 27.45 -16.79 -69.94
C SER A 3 26.78 -17.72 -68.91
N LYS A 4 27.53 -18.19 -67.92
CA LYS A 4 26.97 -18.87 -66.74
C LYS A 4 26.16 -17.84 -65.96
N LEU A 5 24.85 -17.84 -66.16
CA LEU A 5 23.91 -17.12 -65.31
C LEU A 5 24.08 -17.64 -63.88
N GLN A 6 24.60 -16.81 -62.97
CA GLN A 6 24.62 -17.14 -61.55
C GLN A 6 23.18 -17.29 -61.08
N PRO A 7 22.86 -18.35 -60.31
CA PRO A 7 21.51 -18.54 -59.78
C PRO A 7 21.17 -17.34 -58.89
N ILE A 8 20.13 -16.60 -59.26
CA ILE A 8 19.61 -15.50 -58.45
C ILE A 8 19.19 -16.11 -57.12
N ASN A 9 19.93 -15.79 -56.05
CA ASN A 9 19.53 -16.17 -54.70
C ASN A 9 18.24 -15.41 -54.38
N ARG A 10 17.11 -16.10 -54.45
CA ARG A 10 15.78 -15.53 -54.20
C ARG A 10 15.54 -15.22 -52.72
N ASN A 11 16.46 -15.62 -51.83
CA ASN A 11 16.33 -15.40 -50.39
C ASN A 11 17.70 -15.04 -49.77
N PRO A 12 18.27 -13.87 -50.11
CA PRO A 12 19.51 -13.43 -49.49
C PRO A 12 19.30 -13.23 -47.97
N PRO A 13 20.30 -13.53 -47.14
CA PRO A 13 20.18 -13.32 -45.70
C PRO A 13 19.93 -11.84 -45.41
N PRO A 14 19.11 -11.53 -44.38
CA PRO A 14 18.78 -10.14 -44.05
C PRO A 14 20.06 -9.36 -43.71
N ASN A 15 20.16 -8.14 -44.19
CA ASN A 15 21.29 -7.28 -43.84
C ASN A 15 21.18 -6.77 -42.40
N ASN A 16 22.29 -6.31 -41.82
CA ASN A 16 22.33 -5.85 -40.43
C ASN A 16 21.28 -4.77 -40.12
N ARG A 17 20.96 -3.90 -41.09
CA ARG A 17 19.92 -2.87 -40.94
C ARG A 17 18.53 -3.48 -40.80
N GLN A 18 18.19 -4.48 -41.61
CA GLN A 18 16.92 -5.21 -41.53
C GLN A 18 16.81 -5.98 -40.20
N LEU A 19 17.91 -6.62 -39.76
CA LEU A 19 17.96 -7.28 -38.46
C LEU A 19 17.75 -6.28 -37.30
N LEU A 20 18.38 -5.11 -37.35
CA LEU A 20 18.19 -4.05 -36.35
C LEU A 20 16.77 -3.49 -36.34
N ILE A 21 16.14 -3.31 -37.51
CA ILE A 21 14.74 -2.88 -37.61
C ILE A 21 13.81 -3.93 -37.00
N LEU A 22 13.99 -5.21 -37.35
CA LEU A 22 13.18 -6.31 -36.80
C LEU A 22 13.35 -6.42 -35.28
N LEU A 23 14.59 -6.30 -34.78
CA LEU A 23 14.87 -6.29 -33.36
C LEU A 23 14.19 -5.11 -32.67
N GLY A 24 14.26 -3.91 -33.25
CA GLY A 24 13.60 -2.72 -32.73
C GLY A 24 12.08 -2.86 -32.69
N LEU A 25 11.47 -3.41 -33.74
CA LEU A 25 10.03 -3.69 -33.79
C LEU A 25 9.63 -4.75 -32.75
N PHE A 26 10.43 -5.81 -32.60
CA PHE A 26 10.18 -6.86 -31.62
C PHE A 26 10.28 -6.34 -30.18
N LEU A 27 11.33 -5.58 -29.85
CA LEU A 27 11.48 -4.94 -28.54
C LEU A 27 10.35 -3.93 -28.29
N GLY A 28 10.01 -3.10 -29.28
CA GLY A 28 8.89 -2.17 -29.21
C GLY A 28 7.55 -2.88 -28.96
N PHE A 29 7.33 -4.02 -29.61
CA PHE A 29 6.14 -4.85 -29.40
C PHE A 29 6.10 -5.43 -27.98
N ILE A 30 7.21 -5.96 -27.46
CA ILE A 30 7.29 -6.45 -26.08
C ILE A 30 6.99 -5.32 -25.09
N VAL A 31 7.63 -4.15 -25.23
CA VAL A 31 7.40 -3.00 -24.36
C VAL A 31 5.93 -2.56 -24.41
N SER A 32 5.33 -2.56 -25.60
CA SER A 32 3.91 -2.21 -25.77
C SER A 32 3.00 -3.20 -25.06
N ILE A 33 3.26 -4.51 -25.16
CA ILE A 33 2.51 -5.54 -24.41
C ILE A 33 2.65 -5.31 -22.91
N LEU A 34 3.87 -5.15 -22.40
CA LEU A 34 4.10 -4.96 -20.97
C LEU A 34 3.37 -3.71 -20.44
N TRP A 35 3.36 -2.62 -21.23
CA TRP A 35 2.63 -1.40 -20.91
C TRP A 35 1.12 -1.63 -20.89
N ILE A 36 0.57 -2.31 -21.90
CA ILE A 36 -0.87 -2.65 -21.97
C ILE A 36 -1.27 -3.56 -20.79
N VAL A 37 -0.46 -4.55 -20.45
CA VAL A 37 -0.73 -5.44 -19.30
C VAL A 37 -0.75 -4.63 -18.00
N GLY A 38 0.19 -3.71 -17.80
CA GLY A 38 0.20 -2.82 -16.64
C GLY A 38 -1.04 -1.92 -16.57
N LEU A 39 -1.48 -1.37 -17.71
CA LEU A 39 -2.71 -0.58 -17.79
C LEU A 39 -3.95 -1.39 -17.43
N ILE A 40 -4.08 -2.59 -17.97
CA ILE A 40 -5.20 -3.50 -17.67
C ILE A 40 -5.18 -3.84 -16.18
N ALA A 41 -4.04 -4.24 -15.64
CA ALA A 41 -3.95 -4.66 -14.25
C ALA A 41 -4.25 -3.52 -13.26
N ASN A 42 -3.82 -2.29 -13.54
CA ASN A 42 -4.22 -1.13 -12.74
C ASN A 42 -5.72 -0.82 -12.83
N SER A 43 -6.33 -1.09 -13.99
CA SER A 43 -7.78 -0.92 -14.18
C SER A 43 -8.58 -1.99 -13.44
N LEU A 44 -8.08 -3.23 -13.40
CA LEU A 44 -8.73 -4.35 -12.70
C LEU A 44 -8.93 -4.09 -11.21
N ILE A 45 -8.02 -3.35 -10.57
CA ILE A 45 -8.10 -3.02 -9.13
C ILE A 45 -9.41 -2.34 -8.75
N TRP A 46 -9.96 -1.51 -9.65
CA TRP A 46 -11.22 -0.81 -9.43
C TRP A 46 -12.46 -1.67 -9.72
N VAL A 47 -12.27 -2.79 -10.43
CA VAL A 47 -13.33 -3.75 -10.77
C VAL A 47 -13.43 -4.86 -9.71
N ILE A 48 -12.34 -5.14 -8.98
CA ILE A 48 -12.33 -6.14 -7.92
C ILE A 48 -13.32 -5.75 -6.81
N PRO A 49 -14.40 -6.52 -6.58
CA PRO A 49 -15.37 -6.17 -5.54
C PRO A 49 -14.78 -6.42 -4.14
N PRO A 50 -15.30 -5.74 -3.09
CA PRO A 50 -14.85 -5.96 -1.71
C PRO A 50 -14.88 -7.43 -1.28
N SER A 51 -15.84 -8.23 -1.75
CA SER A 51 -15.93 -9.66 -1.45
C SER A 51 -14.71 -10.47 -1.90
N VAL A 52 -14.07 -10.07 -3.01
CA VAL A 52 -12.85 -10.72 -3.51
C VAL A 52 -11.63 -10.26 -2.70
N GLU A 53 -11.60 -9.00 -2.28
CA GLU A 53 -10.57 -8.52 -1.34
C GLU A 53 -10.65 -9.28 0.00
N GLN A 54 -11.85 -9.61 0.45
CA GLN A 54 -12.08 -10.41 1.65
C GLN A 54 -11.58 -11.86 1.49
N GLN A 55 -11.74 -12.46 0.30
CA GLN A 55 -11.14 -13.78 0.01
C GLN A 55 -9.60 -13.73 -0.01
N LEU A 56 -9.01 -12.66 -0.54
CA LEU A 56 -7.57 -12.41 -0.45
C LEU A 56 -7.11 -12.27 1.00
N GLY A 57 -7.89 -11.53 1.81
CA GLY A 57 -7.66 -11.40 3.24
C GLY A 57 -7.66 -12.76 3.94
N ALA A 58 -8.65 -13.61 3.66
CA ALA A 58 -8.74 -14.96 4.26
C ALA A 58 -7.51 -15.85 3.99
N VAL A 59 -6.72 -15.55 2.96
CA VAL A 59 -5.47 -16.25 2.64
C VAL A 59 -4.27 -15.65 3.38
N ILE A 60 -4.18 -14.32 3.47
CA ILE A 60 -2.99 -13.62 3.99
C ILE A 60 -3.09 -13.36 5.51
N VAL A 61 -4.25 -12.93 5.97
CA VAL A 61 -4.51 -12.49 7.34
C VAL A 61 -4.20 -13.56 8.39
N PRO A 62 -4.51 -14.87 8.20
CA PRO A 62 -4.20 -15.89 9.19
C PRO A 62 -2.71 -16.02 9.53
N ALA A 63 -1.80 -15.63 8.63
CA ALA A 63 -0.37 -15.61 8.91
C ALA A 63 -0.01 -14.55 9.96
N TYR A 64 -0.70 -13.40 9.94
CA TYR A 64 -0.51 -12.31 10.90
C TYR A 64 -1.35 -12.49 12.17
N GLU A 65 -2.55 -13.07 12.08
CA GLU A 65 -3.38 -13.38 13.26
C GLU A 65 -2.67 -14.31 14.25
N LYS A 66 -1.87 -15.26 13.74
CA LYS A 66 -1.04 -16.13 14.60
C LYS A 66 0.03 -15.37 15.38
N LEU A 67 0.46 -14.21 14.87
CA LEU A 67 1.43 -13.33 15.52
C LEU A 67 0.74 -12.27 16.39
N ALA A 68 -0.52 -11.95 16.10
CA ALA A 68 -1.31 -11.01 16.84
C ALA A 68 -1.70 -11.56 18.21
N GLN A 69 -1.85 -10.66 19.18
CA GLN A 69 -2.32 -11.01 20.52
C GLN A 69 -3.51 -10.13 20.91
N PRO A 70 -4.68 -10.73 21.19
CA PRO A 70 -5.77 -10.01 21.82
C PRO A 70 -5.26 -9.35 23.10
N SER A 71 -5.44 -8.02 23.19
CA SER A 71 -4.87 -7.22 24.26
C SER A 71 -5.64 -5.91 24.44
N PRO A 72 -5.58 -5.28 25.63
CA PRO A 72 -6.15 -3.95 25.83
C PRO A 72 -5.61 -2.91 24.85
N THR A 73 -4.37 -3.09 24.38
CA THR A 73 -3.77 -2.27 23.32
C THR A 73 -4.54 -2.41 22.01
N GLN A 74 -4.83 -3.65 21.57
CA GLN A 74 -5.61 -3.89 20.35
C GLN A 74 -7.01 -3.29 20.46
N ASP A 75 -7.67 -3.44 21.60
CA ASP A 75 -9.00 -2.87 21.83
C ASP A 75 -8.98 -1.34 21.75
N THR A 76 -7.97 -0.72 22.36
CA THR A 76 -7.76 0.74 22.30
C THR A 76 -7.48 1.21 20.87
N LEU A 77 -6.66 0.47 20.12
CA LEU A 77 -6.39 0.76 18.72
C LEU A 77 -7.67 0.68 17.88
N ASN A 78 -8.49 -0.37 18.05
CA ASN A 78 -9.78 -0.49 17.36
C ASN A 78 -10.76 0.61 17.76
N GLN A 79 -10.75 1.09 19.01
CA GLN A 79 -11.55 2.25 19.42
C GLN A 79 -11.11 3.55 18.71
N LEU A 80 -9.80 3.76 18.54
CA LEU A 80 -9.27 4.88 17.78
C LEU A 80 -9.64 4.78 16.29
N LEU A 81 -9.51 3.58 15.71
CA LEU A 81 -9.91 3.31 14.34
C LEU A 81 -11.41 3.60 14.13
N ASN A 82 -12.27 3.09 15.01
CA ASN A 82 -13.71 3.35 14.98
C ASN A 82 -14.04 4.86 14.98
N ARG A 83 -13.28 5.68 15.71
CA ARG A 83 -13.45 7.14 15.70
C ARG A 83 -13.17 7.73 14.32
N LEU A 84 -12.09 7.30 13.65
CA LEU A 84 -11.80 7.70 12.27
C LEU A 84 -12.88 7.21 11.31
N GLU A 85 -13.32 5.96 11.47
CA GLU A 85 -14.37 5.37 10.64
C GLU A 85 -15.65 6.18 10.67
N THR A 86 -16.05 6.76 11.82
CA THR A 86 -17.24 7.63 11.85
C THR A 86 -17.15 8.80 10.87
N LYS A 87 -15.95 9.24 10.51
CA LYS A 87 -15.68 10.35 9.58
C LYS A 87 -15.40 9.93 8.14
N LEU A 88 -15.34 8.63 7.85
CA LEU A 88 -15.13 8.15 6.48
C LEU A 88 -16.32 8.51 5.57
N PRO A 89 -16.06 8.77 4.28
CA PRO A 89 -17.10 8.89 3.26
C PRO A 89 -17.95 7.61 3.17
N PRO A 90 -19.25 7.69 2.82
CA PRO A 90 -20.13 6.52 2.73
C PRO A 90 -19.60 5.41 1.83
N GLU A 91 -19.01 5.75 0.68
CA GLU A 91 -18.43 4.79 -0.25
C GLU A 91 -17.24 4.00 0.33
N GLN A 92 -16.55 4.56 1.32
CA GLN A 92 -15.43 3.89 2.02
C GLN A 92 -15.90 3.09 3.24
N LYS A 93 -17.14 3.26 3.68
CA LYS A 93 -17.75 2.47 4.77
C LYS A 93 -18.50 1.25 4.25
N GLN A 94 -19.07 1.36 3.05
CA GLN A 94 -19.97 0.34 2.53
C GLN A 94 -19.23 -0.97 2.29
N GLN A 95 -19.70 -2.06 2.90
CA GLN A 95 -19.12 -3.40 2.78
C GLN A 95 -17.67 -3.52 3.23
N ARG A 96 -17.26 -2.68 4.20
CA ARG A 96 -15.94 -2.73 4.84
C ARG A 96 -16.09 -3.06 6.33
N ASP A 97 -15.14 -3.82 6.86
CA ASP A 97 -15.03 -4.18 8.28
C ASP A 97 -13.57 -4.00 8.72
N TYR A 98 -13.15 -2.74 8.89
CA TYR A 98 -11.77 -2.42 9.23
C TYR A 98 -11.46 -2.87 10.66
N GLN A 99 -10.37 -3.63 10.83
CA GLN A 99 -9.92 -4.07 12.13
C GLN A 99 -8.41 -4.00 12.25
N ILE A 100 -7.93 -3.65 13.44
CA ILE A 100 -6.51 -3.65 13.77
C ILE A 100 -6.11 -4.99 14.36
N LEU A 101 -5.02 -5.54 13.81
CA LEU A 101 -4.26 -6.63 14.40
C LEU A 101 -2.99 -6.06 15.01
N TYR A 102 -2.90 -6.14 16.34
CA TYR A 102 -1.73 -5.69 17.08
C TYR A 102 -0.71 -6.83 17.21
N ILE A 103 0.51 -6.58 16.74
CA ILE A 103 1.61 -7.54 16.79
C ILE A 103 2.67 -7.03 17.80
N PRO A 104 2.89 -7.74 18.92
CA PRO A 104 3.84 -7.35 19.97
C PRO A 104 5.29 -7.65 19.58
N GLN A 105 5.73 -7.14 18.43
CA GLN A 105 7.10 -7.25 17.91
C GLN A 105 7.74 -5.87 17.79
N PRO A 106 9.07 -5.76 17.99
CA PRO A 106 9.77 -4.47 18.06
C PRO A 106 9.92 -3.77 16.70
N THR A 107 9.40 -4.37 15.62
CA THR A 107 9.40 -3.77 14.28
C THR A 107 8.65 -2.44 14.29
N VAL A 108 9.27 -1.40 13.75
CA VAL A 108 8.61 -0.10 13.54
C VAL A 108 7.89 -0.16 12.20
N ASN A 109 6.63 -0.59 12.18
CA ASN A 109 5.82 -0.62 10.95
C ASN A 109 4.30 -0.58 11.21
N ALA A 110 3.54 -0.23 10.17
CA ALA A 110 2.10 -0.42 10.02
C ALA A 110 1.81 -0.83 8.57
N LEU A 111 0.76 -1.62 8.32
CA LEU A 111 0.43 -2.08 6.97
C LEU A 111 -1.09 -2.27 6.79
N ALA A 112 -1.65 -1.72 5.73
CA ALA A 112 -2.97 -2.08 5.22
C ALA A 112 -2.93 -3.40 4.43
N LEU A 113 -3.74 -4.39 4.84
CA LEU A 113 -3.87 -5.70 4.20
C LEU A 113 -5.22 -5.88 3.50
N PRO A 114 -5.29 -6.71 2.44
CA PRO A 114 -6.57 -7.24 1.96
C PRO A 114 -7.40 -7.86 3.09
N GLY A 115 -8.73 -7.76 2.98
CA GLY A 115 -9.66 -8.20 4.03
C GLY A 115 -9.87 -7.18 5.15
N ASP A 116 -9.62 -5.89 4.87
CA ASP A 116 -9.86 -4.78 5.79
C ASP A 116 -9.12 -4.96 7.13
N ARG A 117 -7.85 -5.40 7.08
CA ARG A 117 -7.00 -5.53 8.27
C ARG A 117 -5.87 -4.52 8.23
N ILE A 118 -5.68 -3.79 9.32
CA ILE A 118 -4.51 -2.94 9.54
C ILE A 118 -3.60 -3.63 10.55
N ILE A 119 -2.35 -3.89 10.17
CA ILE A 119 -1.34 -4.39 11.10
C ILE A 119 -0.68 -3.21 11.78
N ILE A 120 -0.55 -3.26 13.11
CA ILE A 120 0.25 -2.31 13.89
C ILE A 120 1.25 -3.10 14.73
N PHE A 121 2.53 -2.79 14.59
CA PHE A 121 3.59 -3.42 15.37
C PHE A 121 3.92 -2.59 16.62
N ALA A 122 4.33 -3.26 17.72
CA ALA A 122 4.70 -2.59 18.97
C ALA A 122 5.82 -1.55 18.79
N GLY A 123 6.83 -1.85 17.96
CA GLY A 123 7.89 -0.89 17.69
C GLY A 123 7.40 0.43 17.09
N LEU A 124 6.30 0.43 16.33
CA LEU A 124 5.70 1.68 15.85
C LEU A 124 5.08 2.46 17.01
N LEU A 125 4.34 1.78 17.89
CA LEU A 125 3.73 2.43 19.07
C LEU A 125 4.79 3.04 20.00
N ASP A 126 5.95 2.40 20.11
CA ASP A 126 7.08 2.93 20.89
C ASP A 126 7.61 4.27 20.35
N GLN A 127 7.47 4.55 19.05
CA GLN A 127 7.93 5.80 18.42
C GLN A 127 6.88 6.93 18.38
N VAL A 128 5.61 6.62 18.63
CA VAL A 128 4.52 7.60 18.59
C VAL A 128 4.43 8.35 19.92
N GLU A 129 4.32 9.67 19.93
CA GLU A 129 4.38 10.49 21.15
C GLU A 129 3.02 11.13 21.53
N SER A 130 2.03 11.09 20.65
CA SER A 130 0.68 11.61 20.91
C SER A 130 -0.41 10.79 20.22
N GLU A 131 -1.65 10.90 20.71
CA GLU A 131 -2.79 10.26 20.05
C GLU A 131 -2.99 10.80 18.63
N ASN A 132 -2.75 12.10 18.40
CA ASN A 132 -2.94 12.67 17.06
C ASN A 132 -1.96 12.11 16.03
N GLU A 133 -0.71 11.83 16.42
CA GLU A 133 0.25 11.15 15.55
C GLU A 133 -0.22 9.73 15.19
N LEU A 134 -0.71 8.98 16.18
CA LEU A 134 -1.27 7.65 15.93
C LEU A 134 -2.46 7.72 14.99
N MET A 135 -3.35 8.70 15.19
CA MET A 135 -4.53 8.91 14.34
C MET A 135 -4.14 9.36 12.93
N MET A 136 -3.05 10.10 12.77
CA MET A 136 -2.49 10.42 11.46
C MET A 136 -2.00 9.15 10.74
N ILE A 137 -1.29 8.27 11.43
CA ILE A 137 -0.82 6.98 10.87
C ILE A 137 -2.00 6.08 10.51
N LEU A 138 -2.98 5.91 11.39
CA LEU A 138 -4.18 5.12 11.10
C LEU A 138 -5.00 5.72 9.95
N GLY A 139 -5.14 7.04 9.91
CA GLY A 139 -5.79 7.75 8.82
C GLY A 139 -5.05 7.56 7.48
N HIS A 140 -3.72 7.53 7.52
CA HIS A 140 -2.87 7.23 6.35
C HIS A 140 -3.09 5.79 5.85
N GLU A 141 -3.12 4.78 6.73
CA GLU A 141 -3.43 3.40 6.33
C GLU A 141 -4.85 3.27 5.73
N LEU A 142 -5.84 3.99 6.29
CA LEU A 142 -7.17 4.09 5.68
C LEU A 142 -7.15 4.78 4.31
N GLY A 143 -6.22 5.71 4.09
CA GLY A 143 -5.96 6.31 2.78
C GLY A 143 -5.45 5.31 1.75
N HIS A 144 -4.60 4.36 2.16
CA HIS A 144 -4.20 3.25 1.29
C HIS A 144 -5.37 2.34 0.92
N PHE A 145 -6.29 2.07 1.86
CA PHE A 145 -7.53 1.34 1.54
C PHE A 145 -8.41 2.11 0.55
N ALA A 146 -8.61 3.41 0.79
CA ALA A 146 -9.43 4.26 -0.06
C ALA A 146 -8.91 4.29 -1.51
N ASN A 147 -7.59 4.26 -1.68
CA ASN A 147 -6.94 4.21 -2.98
C ASN A 147 -6.76 2.79 -3.52
N ARG A 148 -6.97 1.75 -2.72
CA ARG A 148 -6.70 0.33 -3.03
C ARG A 148 -5.22 0.02 -3.28
N ASP A 149 -4.35 0.67 -2.53
CA ASP A 149 -2.89 0.50 -2.65
C ASP A 149 -2.39 -0.86 -2.17
N HIS A 150 -3.06 -1.45 -1.16
CA HIS A 150 -2.79 -2.81 -0.68
C HIS A 150 -2.94 -3.85 -1.80
N LEU A 151 -3.86 -3.63 -2.74
CA LEU A 151 -4.00 -4.49 -3.93
C LEU A 151 -2.87 -4.27 -4.93
N ARG A 152 -2.43 -3.02 -5.16
CA ARG A 152 -1.26 -2.71 -6.02
C ARG A 152 0.00 -3.39 -5.51
N GLY A 153 0.17 -3.43 -4.18
CA GLY A 153 1.32 -4.06 -3.51
C GLY A 153 1.42 -5.57 -3.71
N LEU A 154 0.32 -6.27 -3.98
CA LEU A 154 0.34 -7.72 -4.26
C LEU A 154 1.05 -8.07 -5.58
N GLY A 155 1.23 -7.10 -6.46
CA GLY A 155 1.82 -7.30 -7.77
C GLY A 155 0.83 -7.87 -8.80
N TYR A 156 1.13 -7.62 -10.07
CA TYR A 156 0.23 -7.89 -11.18
C TYR A 156 -0.13 -9.37 -11.34
N GLN A 157 0.81 -10.28 -11.04
CA GLN A 157 0.55 -11.72 -11.17
C GLN A 157 -0.58 -12.17 -10.24
N ILE A 158 -0.52 -11.79 -8.96
CA ILE A 158 -1.57 -12.12 -7.99
C ILE A 158 -2.89 -11.47 -8.39
N LEU A 159 -2.87 -10.20 -8.79
CA LEU A 159 -4.08 -9.49 -9.21
C LEU A 159 -4.77 -10.12 -10.42
N VAL A 160 -4.00 -10.53 -11.44
CA VAL A 160 -4.54 -11.20 -12.63
C VAL A 160 -5.14 -12.56 -12.27
N GLN A 161 -4.48 -13.33 -11.40
CA GLN A 161 -4.98 -14.64 -10.93
C GLN A 161 -6.27 -14.51 -10.11
N VAL A 162 -6.35 -13.48 -9.27
CA VAL A 162 -7.56 -13.14 -8.49
C VAL A 162 -8.70 -12.74 -9.42
N ALA A 163 -8.44 -11.83 -10.36
CA ALA A 163 -9.45 -11.43 -11.34
C ALA A 163 -9.92 -12.62 -12.18
N PHE A 164 -9.02 -13.47 -12.63
CA PHE A 164 -9.36 -14.68 -13.38
C PHE A 164 -10.23 -15.63 -12.57
N SER A 165 -9.85 -15.92 -11.32
CA SER A 165 -10.63 -16.76 -10.40
C SER A 165 -12.04 -16.20 -10.16
N TYR A 166 -12.17 -14.87 -10.08
CA TYR A 166 -13.47 -14.22 -9.91
C TYR A 166 -14.38 -14.40 -11.14
N PHE A 167 -13.86 -14.22 -12.35
CA PHE A 167 -14.67 -14.29 -13.57
C PHE A 167 -14.90 -15.72 -14.08
N PHE A 168 -13.96 -16.63 -13.87
CA PHE A 168 -13.95 -17.97 -14.47
C PHE A 168 -14.09 -19.12 -13.44
N GLY A 169 -14.14 -18.81 -12.15
CA GLY A 169 -14.25 -19.78 -11.06
C GLY A 169 -12.90 -20.15 -10.44
N ASP A 170 -12.95 -20.69 -9.22
CA ASP A 170 -11.76 -21.03 -8.44
C ASP A 170 -10.95 -22.17 -9.10
N THR A 171 -9.69 -21.89 -9.39
CA THR A 171 -8.74 -22.84 -9.97
C THR A 171 -7.90 -23.58 -8.91
N GLY A 172 -8.24 -23.48 -7.62
CA GLY A 172 -7.45 -24.01 -6.51
C GLY A 172 -6.25 -23.12 -6.15
N TRP A 173 -6.29 -21.85 -6.55
CA TRP A 173 -5.19 -20.89 -6.36
C TRP A 173 -5.03 -20.45 -4.90
N TRP A 174 -6.14 -20.27 -4.18
CA TRP A 174 -6.17 -19.63 -2.86
C TRP A 174 -5.30 -20.35 -1.83
N SER A 175 -5.21 -21.70 -1.91
CA SER A 175 -4.46 -22.52 -0.95
C SER A 175 -2.94 -22.58 -1.23
N SER A 176 -2.51 -22.46 -2.50
CA SER A 176 -1.10 -22.56 -2.90
C SER A 176 -0.34 -21.23 -2.82
N SER A 177 -1.05 -20.12 -2.59
CA SER A 177 -0.51 -18.76 -2.79
C SER A 177 -0.35 -17.96 -1.49
N VAL A 178 -0.61 -18.56 -0.32
CA VAL A 178 -0.46 -17.91 0.99
C VAL A 178 0.92 -17.28 1.16
N ALA A 179 1.98 -18.07 0.94
CA ALA A 179 3.36 -17.61 1.12
C ALA A 179 3.69 -16.44 0.19
N SER A 180 3.29 -16.54 -1.08
CA SER A 180 3.52 -15.50 -2.08
C SER A 180 2.73 -14.21 -1.78
N GLY A 181 1.50 -14.32 -1.27
CA GLY A 181 0.70 -13.16 -0.85
C GLY A 181 1.31 -12.45 0.36
N VAL A 182 1.71 -13.20 1.40
CA VAL A 182 2.38 -12.65 2.59
C VAL A 182 3.70 -11.97 2.21
N GLU A 183 4.50 -12.61 1.35
CA GLU A 183 5.75 -12.03 0.85
C GLU A 183 5.50 -10.74 0.05
N ALA A 184 4.51 -10.73 -0.85
CA ALA A 184 4.19 -9.57 -1.67
C ALA A 184 3.77 -8.37 -0.82
N VAL A 185 2.87 -8.58 0.16
CA VAL A 185 2.49 -7.55 1.13
C VAL A 185 3.70 -7.04 1.91
N THR A 186 4.53 -7.94 2.45
CA THR A 186 5.67 -7.56 3.29
C THR A 186 6.71 -6.75 2.51
N LYS A 187 6.84 -6.98 1.20
CA LYS A 187 7.76 -6.29 0.31
C LYS A 187 7.11 -5.13 -0.46
N ALA A 188 5.83 -4.84 -0.20
CA ALA A 188 5.13 -3.78 -0.89
C ALA A 188 5.81 -2.43 -0.64
N GLN A 189 5.98 -1.65 -1.71
CA GLN A 189 6.50 -0.30 -1.64
C GLN A 189 5.54 0.64 -2.36
N PHE A 190 5.24 1.76 -1.74
CA PHE A 190 4.31 2.73 -2.30
C PHE A 190 5.05 3.84 -3.04
N SER A 191 4.50 4.24 -4.18
CA SER A 191 5.00 5.39 -4.93
C SER A 191 4.74 6.68 -4.17
N GLN A 192 5.52 7.72 -4.48
CA GLN A 192 5.33 9.05 -3.89
C GLN A 192 3.89 9.58 -4.08
N SER A 193 3.25 9.25 -5.20
CA SER A 193 1.86 9.65 -5.47
C SER A 193 0.84 8.95 -4.56
N GLN A 194 1.08 7.68 -4.22
CA GLN A 194 0.22 6.92 -3.31
C GLN A 194 0.37 7.44 -1.88
N GLU A 195 1.61 7.65 -1.45
CA GLU A 195 1.94 8.26 -0.15
C GLU A 195 1.29 9.63 0.01
N THR A 196 1.36 10.50 -1.01
CA THR A 196 0.77 11.84 -0.97
C THR A 196 -0.76 11.79 -0.84
N GLN A 197 -1.42 10.88 -1.56
CA GLN A 197 -2.87 10.71 -1.46
C GLN A 197 -3.30 10.15 -0.10
N ALA A 198 -2.56 9.16 0.42
CA ALA A 198 -2.79 8.60 1.75
C ALA A 198 -2.55 9.63 2.86
N ASP A 199 -1.51 10.46 2.73
CA ASP A 199 -1.21 11.58 3.63
C ASP A 199 -2.34 12.62 3.63
N GLN A 200 -2.78 13.06 2.46
CA GLN A 200 -3.88 14.01 2.36
C GLN A 200 -5.17 13.43 2.96
N PHE A 201 -5.46 12.15 2.71
CA PHE A 201 -6.61 11.47 3.28
C PHE A 201 -6.55 11.41 4.82
N GLY A 202 -5.42 10.98 5.38
CA GLY A 202 -5.19 10.93 6.81
C GLY A 202 -5.28 12.31 7.47
N LEU A 203 -4.72 13.34 6.83
CA LEU A 203 -4.78 14.73 7.31
C LEU A 203 -6.22 15.24 7.39
N ASN A 204 -7.03 14.98 6.36
CA ASN A 204 -8.44 15.36 6.33
C ASN A 204 -9.25 14.61 7.41
N LEU A 205 -8.97 13.32 7.61
CA LEU A 205 -9.60 12.55 8.68
C LEU A 205 -9.24 13.10 10.06
N LEU A 206 -7.97 13.43 10.29
CA LEU A 206 -7.51 14.04 11.54
C LEU A 206 -8.24 15.37 11.80
N GLN A 207 -8.29 16.25 10.80
CA GLN A 207 -9.03 17.51 10.86
C GLN A 207 -10.52 17.29 11.17
N SER A 208 -11.18 16.35 10.50
CA SER A 208 -12.61 16.07 10.71
C SER A 208 -12.93 15.41 12.07
N THR A 209 -11.93 14.77 12.67
CA THR A 209 -12.06 14.09 13.97
C THR A 209 -11.84 15.05 15.13
N TYR A 210 -10.83 15.93 15.05
CA TYR A 210 -10.44 16.81 16.16
C TYR A 210 -10.75 18.30 15.93
N GLY A 211 -11.04 18.70 14.68
CA GLY A 211 -11.13 20.10 14.28
C GLY A 211 -9.77 20.81 14.16
N HIS A 212 -8.67 20.08 14.28
CA HIS A 212 -7.30 20.55 14.10
C HIS A 212 -6.38 19.38 13.67
N VAL A 213 -5.17 19.71 13.22
CA VAL A 213 -4.17 18.74 12.69
C VAL A 213 -2.85 18.77 13.47
N ALA A 214 -2.95 18.98 14.79
CA ALA A 214 -1.77 18.93 15.65
C ALA A 214 -1.13 17.53 15.59
N GLY A 215 0.20 17.43 15.59
CA GLY A 215 0.89 16.14 15.53
C GLY A 215 1.00 15.49 14.14
N ALA A 216 0.33 16.03 13.11
CA ALA A 216 0.26 15.39 11.79
C ALA A 216 1.63 15.15 11.12
N THR A 217 2.65 15.94 11.45
CA THR A 217 4.00 15.82 10.86
C THR A 217 5.03 15.21 11.79
N ASP A 218 4.69 14.97 13.05
CA ASP A 218 5.70 14.82 14.11
C ASP A 218 6.41 13.46 14.00
N PHE A 219 5.66 12.39 13.80
CA PHE A 219 6.21 11.05 13.55
C PHE A 219 7.16 11.04 12.35
N PHE A 220 6.75 11.60 11.20
CA PHE A 220 7.59 11.65 10.00
C PHE A 220 8.82 12.55 10.19
N THR A 221 8.68 13.63 10.97
CA THR A 221 9.80 14.50 11.31
C THR A 221 10.85 13.73 12.12
N ARG A 222 10.43 12.96 13.12
CA ARG A 222 11.33 12.10 13.92
C ARG A 222 11.96 10.99 13.07
N LEU A 223 11.19 10.29 12.25
CA LEU A 223 11.75 9.28 11.33
C LEU A 223 12.76 9.87 10.34
N ASN A 224 12.53 11.09 9.84
CA ASN A 224 13.48 11.74 8.94
C ASN A 224 14.81 12.07 9.63
N GLN A 225 14.82 12.32 10.94
CA GLN A 225 16.04 12.51 11.74
C GLN A 225 16.76 11.19 12.01
N GLN A 226 16.01 10.08 12.08
CA GLN A 226 16.51 8.73 12.31
C GLN A 226 16.89 7.97 11.03
N ARG A 227 16.92 8.64 9.86
CA ARG A 227 17.05 8.03 8.52
C ARG A 227 18.26 7.11 8.30
N ASN A 228 19.26 7.13 9.18
CA ASN A 228 20.40 6.20 9.15
C ASN A 228 20.07 4.81 9.74
N LEU A 229 18.89 4.63 10.32
CA LEU A 229 18.40 3.34 10.82
C LEU A 229 17.54 2.67 9.74
N ASP A 230 17.74 1.37 9.55
CA ASP A 230 16.91 0.55 8.66
C ASP A 230 15.54 0.29 9.33
N ILE A 231 14.64 1.26 9.19
CA ILE A 231 13.30 1.24 9.78
C ILE A 231 12.35 0.64 8.76
N ALA A 232 11.71 -0.49 9.11
CA ALA A 232 10.80 -1.22 8.22
C ALA A 232 9.70 -0.33 7.62
N PHE A 233 9.14 0.60 8.39
CA PHE A 233 8.20 1.61 7.90
C PHE A 233 8.73 2.41 6.71
N LEU A 234 10.01 2.79 6.71
CA LEU A 234 10.61 3.55 5.61
C LEU A 234 10.89 2.70 4.38
N ALA A 235 10.92 1.37 4.52
CA ALA A 235 11.08 0.45 3.40
C ALA A 235 9.79 0.35 2.57
N SER A 236 8.61 0.36 3.22
CA SER A 236 7.30 0.40 2.55
C SER A 236 6.82 1.81 2.23
N HIS A 237 7.08 2.78 3.12
CA HIS A 237 6.64 4.18 3.02
C HIS A 237 7.85 5.15 2.90
N PRO A 238 8.36 5.38 1.68
CA PRO A 238 9.61 6.11 1.49
C PRO A 238 9.47 7.63 1.70
N ALA A 239 10.64 8.29 1.81
CA ALA A 239 10.82 9.74 1.75
C ALA A 239 10.11 10.58 2.85
N PRO A 240 10.38 10.32 4.15
CA PRO A 240 9.69 10.98 5.26
C PRO A 240 9.88 12.51 5.26
N GLY A 241 11.06 13.02 4.88
CA GLY A 241 11.30 14.46 4.78
C GLY A 241 10.47 15.16 3.70
N LYS A 242 10.22 14.50 2.55
CA LYS A 242 9.35 15.06 1.50
C LYS A 242 7.89 15.09 1.98
N ARG A 243 7.46 14.05 2.71
CA ARG A 243 6.11 13.97 3.30
C ARG A 243 5.88 15.11 4.29
N VAL A 244 6.84 15.43 5.15
CA VAL A 244 6.74 16.58 6.08
C VAL A 244 6.52 17.90 5.34
N VAL A 245 7.31 18.17 4.29
CA VAL A 245 7.17 19.39 3.48
C VAL A 245 5.80 19.46 2.82
N GLU A 246 5.33 18.34 2.27
CA GLU A 246 4.05 18.28 1.58
C GLU A 246 2.86 18.42 2.54
N LEU A 247 2.89 17.75 3.69
CA LEU A 247 1.89 17.91 4.74
C LEU A 247 1.83 19.36 5.24
N GLN A 248 2.97 20.00 5.47
CA GLN A 248 3.01 21.42 5.86
C GLN A 248 2.40 22.34 4.79
N ARG A 249 2.66 22.06 3.51
CA ARG A 249 2.04 22.77 2.38
C ARG A 249 0.52 22.60 2.40
N LEU A 250 0.03 21.37 2.51
CA LEU A 250 -1.41 21.05 2.56
C LEU A 250 -2.11 21.71 3.75
N ILE A 251 -1.51 21.66 4.95
CA ILE A 251 -2.05 22.30 6.16
C ILE A 251 -2.28 23.80 5.91
N LYS A 252 -1.30 24.46 5.27
CA LYS A 252 -1.40 25.89 4.95
C LYS A 252 -2.46 26.17 3.89
N GLU A 253 -2.50 25.40 2.81
CA GLU A 253 -3.45 25.61 1.72
C GLU A 253 -4.90 25.36 2.13
N LEU A 254 -5.14 24.37 2.97
CA LEU A 254 -6.47 24.02 3.48
C LEU A 254 -6.88 24.89 4.68
N ASN A 255 -6.00 25.80 5.14
CA ASN A 255 -6.19 26.63 6.33
C ASN A 255 -6.52 25.80 7.59
N TYR A 256 -5.91 24.63 7.73
CA TYR A 256 -6.11 23.78 8.90
C TYR A 256 -5.39 24.36 10.11
N THR A 257 -6.07 24.34 11.24
CA THR A 257 -5.52 24.89 12.48
C THR A 257 -4.70 23.83 13.21
N THR A 258 -3.69 24.29 13.95
CA THR A 258 -2.98 23.47 14.92
C THR A 258 -3.38 23.91 16.33
N LYS A 259 -3.53 22.95 17.24
CA LYS A 259 -3.88 23.16 18.65
C LYS A 259 -2.98 22.28 19.53
N GLU A 260 -3.32 22.11 20.79
CA GLU A 260 -2.66 21.16 21.66
C GLU A 260 -2.88 19.72 21.20
N ARG A 261 -1.86 18.88 21.42
CA ARG A 261 -1.91 17.45 21.10
C ARG A 261 -2.69 16.72 22.19
N SER A 262 -3.53 15.79 21.80
CA SER A 262 -4.14 14.82 22.70
C SER A 262 -3.08 13.84 23.21
N PRO A 263 -3.01 13.56 24.52
CA PRO A 263 -2.06 12.62 25.08
C PRO A 263 -2.36 11.20 24.58
N LEU A 264 -1.36 10.32 24.57
CA LEU A 264 -1.57 8.92 24.24
C LEU A 264 -2.57 8.26 25.19
N PRO A 265 -3.43 7.36 24.67
CA PRO A 265 -4.24 6.49 25.52
C PRO A 265 -3.36 5.69 26.48
N LYS A 266 -3.83 5.51 27.72
CA LYS A 266 -3.07 4.82 28.79
C LYS A 266 -2.57 3.44 28.38
N ALA A 267 -3.39 2.66 27.67
CA ALA A 267 -3.01 1.31 27.23
C ALA A 267 -1.78 1.31 26.30
N ILE A 268 -1.61 2.36 25.50
CA ILE A 268 -0.46 2.53 24.59
C ILE A 268 0.71 3.17 25.34
N ALA A 269 0.44 4.19 26.18
CA ALA A 269 1.47 4.84 26.98
C ALA A 269 2.20 3.86 27.92
N ASN A 270 1.48 2.88 28.47
CA ASN A 270 2.04 1.84 29.36
C ASN A 270 2.94 0.83 28.64
N LEU A 271 2.99 0.80 27.30
CA LEU A 271 3.94 -0.06 26.57
C LEU A 271 5.35 0.52 26.58
N LYS A 272 5.48 1.83 26.82
CA LYS A 272 6.74 2.57 26.77
C LYS A 272 7.51 2.57 28.09
N SER A 273 6.94 1.98 29.15
CA SER A 273 7.49 1.95 30.51
C SER A 273 8.30 0.70 30.81
#